data_AF-A0A3N5KA06-F1
#
_entry.id   AF-A0A3N5KA06-F1
#
_cell.length_a   1.000
_cell.length_b   1.000
_cell.length_c   1.000
_cell.angle_alpha   90.00
_cell.angle_beta   90.00
_cell.angle_gamma   90.00
#
_symmetry.space_group_name_H-M   'P 1'
#
loop_
_entity.id
_entity.type
_entity.pdbx_description
1 polymer ?
#
loop_
_entity_poly.entity_id
_entity_poly.type
_entity_poly.pdbx_seq_one_letter_code
_entity_poly.pdbx_strand_id
1 'polypeptide(L)'
;MLSVGEKDTIQYLLNDNAMTFKGRYSVCSNPLCTCCNIDFISDNRNDQLLAPEVRVSLNVKAKEAAKLHTKSVDEHLSRQIVNDLTNDDWQFLARLFLDKKIAYTDQADLGSLDIPFPMDEIEEEALLVSYNGILPFTPVITLDIDGLKLKIEDLYCVRKGCTCQEVNLIFSPVNNDNIILPFMSENTEEMCVVYNTKKNEWTLDNIFGLQLNPNDVMSKLSNLMDINSFFSLRHRQFADQESNPWRRHCHRYIGKILLEEIRLSLFR
;
A
#
# COMPACT_ATOMS: atom_id res chain seq x y z
N MET A 1 -31.97 -8.56 -4.15
CA MET A 1 -31.27 -7.37 -4.66
C MET A 1 -30.54 -6.80 -3.46
N LEU A 2 -29.25 -7.13 -3.33
CA LEU A 2 -28.39 -6.57 -2.30
C LEU A 2 -28.19 -5.09 -2.61
N SER A 3 -28.48 -4.23 -1.64
CA SER A 3 -27.90 -2.89 -1.60
C SER A 3 -27.00 -2.86 -0.39
N VAL A 4 -25.74 -2.44 -0.57
CA VAL A 4 -24.89 -2.02 0.54
C VAL A 4 -25.43 -0.66 1.01
N GLY A 5 -26.60 -0.69 1.63
CA GLY A 5 -27.35 0.49 2.09
C GLY A 5 -26.97 0.85 3.51
N GLU A 6 -26.43 2.06 3.68
CA GLU A 6 -25.83 2.60 4.92
C GLU A 6 -24.63 1.77 5.43
N LYS A 7 -23.58 2.46 5.91
CA LYS A 7 -22.19 1.98 6.03
C LYS A 7 -21.95 0.69 6.86
N ASP A 8 -22.97 0.09 7.43
CA ASP A 8 -22.93 -0.95 8.46
C ASP A 8 -24.01 -2.06 8.29
N THR A 9 -24.65 -2.17 7.11
CA THR A 9 -25.74 -3.17 6.90
C THR A 9 -25.54 -4.02 5.64
N ILE A 10 -25.84 -5.32 5.73
CA ILE A 10 -25.94 -6.25 4.60
C ILE A 10 -27.35 -6.87 4.60
N GLN A 11 -28.07 -6.78 3.48
CA GLN A 11 -29.40 -7.39 3.31
C GLN A 11 -29.34 -8.61 2.40
N TYR A 12 -29.68 -9.80 2.89
CA TYR A 12 -29.54 -11.05 2.14
C TYR A 12 -30.79 -11.93 2.23
N LEU A 13 -31.09 -12.69 1.18
CA LEU A 13 -32.22 -13.62 1.11
C LEU A 13 -31.77 -15.04 1.45
N LEU A 14 -32.04 -15.52 2.67
CA LEU A 14 -31.75 -16.89 3.07
C LEU A 14 -33.03 -17.73 3.05
N ASN A 15 -33.10 -18.76 2.20
CA ASN A 15 -34.27 -19.64 2.05
C ASN A 15 -35.57 -18.85 1.80
N ASP A 16 -35.57 -17.95 0.82
CA ASP A 16 -36.69 -17.07 0.44
C ASP A 16 -37.13 -16.06 1.52
N ASN A 17 -36.43 -15.97 2.65
CA ASN A 17 -36.66 -14.96 3.68
C ASN A 17 -35.61 -13.86 3.58
N ALA A 18 -36.07 -12.61 3.44
CA ALA A 18 -35.20 -11.45 3.52
C ALA A 18 -34.72 -11.27 4.95
N MET A 19 -33.42 -11.46 5.18
CA MET A 19 -32.74 -11.18 6.43
C MET A 19 -31.84 -9.96 6.26
N THR A 20 -31.91 -9.05 7.21
CA THR A 20 -31.05 -7.87 7.26
C THR A 20 -30.09 -8.01 8.43
N PHE A 21 -28.80 -8.08 8.13
CA PHE A 21 -27.72 -8.11 9.11
C PHE A 21 -27.17 -6.70 9.26
N LYS A 22 -27.21 -6.16 10.49
CA LYS A 22 -26.36 -5.04 10.87
C LYS A 22 -25.04 -5.59 11.37
N GLY A 23 -23.95 -4.89 11.12
CA GLY A 23 -22.64 -5.36 11.50
C GLY A 23 -21.56 -4.32 11.24
N ARG A 24 -20.31 -4.77 11.29
CA ARG A 24 -19.15 -3.91 11.13
C ARG A 24 -18.14 -4.49 10.15
N TYR A 25 -17.46 -3.60 9.46
CA TYR A 25 -16.32 -3.94 8.61
C TYR A 25 -15.01 -3.94 9.40
N SER A 26 -14.27 -5.03 9.25
CA SER A 26 -12.94 -5.23 9.82
C SER A 26 -11.94 -5.56 8.71
N VAL A 27 -10.69 -5.15 8.87
CA VAL A 27 -9.58 -5.51 7.97
C VAL A 27 -8.40 -5.96 8.82
N CYS A 28 -7.41 -6.60 8.21
CA CYS A 28 -6.18 -6.96 8.92
C CYS A 28 -5.48 -5.71 9.47
N SER A 29 -5.22 -5.68 10.78
CA SER A 29 -4.59 -4.56 11.47
C SER A 29 -3.07 -4.49 11.30
N ASN A 30 -2.43 -5.58 10.84
CA ASN A 30 -1.00 -5.55 10.54
C ASN A 30 -0.77 -4.61 9.33
N PRO A 31 -0.05 -3.50 9.48
CA PRO A 31 0.16 -2.53 8.40
C PRO A 31 0.88 -3.15 7.20
N LEU A 32 1.79 -4.11 7.42
CA LEU A 32 2.54 -4.80 6.37
C LEU A 32 1.72 -5.83 5.58
N CYS A 33 0.57 -6.27 6.12
CA CYS A 33 -0.21 -7.33 5.49
C CYS A 33 -0.95 -6.84 4.23
N THR A 34 -0.65 -7.48 3.10
CA THR A 34 -1.19 -7.18 1.75
C THR A 34 -2.35 -8.09 1.34
N CYS A 35 -3.01 -8.78 2.29
CA CYS A 35 -4.05 -9.76 1.97
C CYS A 35 -5.26 -9.18 1.23
N CYS A 36 -5.50 -7.88 1.35
CA CYS A 36 -6.65 -7.19 0.75
C CYS A 36 -8.02 -7.77 1.15
N ASN A 37 -8.09 -8.44 2.30
CA ASN A 37 -9.34 -8.99 2.80
C ASN A 37 -10.09 -7.96 3.65
N ILE A 38 -11.41 -7.87 3.44
CA ILE A 38 -12.36 -7.17 4.29
C ILE A 38 -13.38 -8.16 4.82
N ASP A 39 -13.58 -8.13 6.13
CA ASP A 39 -14.56 -8.95 6.84
C ASP A 39 -15.76 -8.07 7.23
N PHE A 40 -16.97 -8.50 6.92
CA PHE A 40 -18.17 -8.03 7.59
C PHE A 40 -18.57 -9.04 8.67
N ILE A 41 -18.80 -8.54 9.88
CA ILE A 41 -19.19 -9.34 11.04
C ILE A 41 -20.52 -8.80 11.55
N SER A 42 -21.56 -9.63 11.56
CA SER A 42 -22.88 -9.22 12.06
C SER A 42 -22.86 -8.96 13.56
N ASP A 43 -23.60 -7.94 14.00
CA ASP A 43 -23.83 -7.68 15.42
C ASP A 43 -24.94 -8.59 15.96
N ASN A 44 -24.58 -9.51 16.86
CA ASN A 44 -25.54 -10.43 17.48
C ASN A 44 -26.46 -9.78 18.54
N ARG A 45 -26.54 -8.45 18.60
CA ARG A 45 -27.18 -7.69 19.69
C ARG A 45 -28.63 -7.27 19.38
N ASN A 46 -29.42 -8.13 18.74
CA ASN A 46 -30.87 -7.92 18.71
C ASN A 46 -31.52 -8.79 19.79
N ASP A 47 -32.08 -8.11 20.81
CA ASP A 47 -32.53 -8.58 22.13
C ASP A 47 -33.58 -9.69 22.19
N GLN A 48 -33.92 -10.38 21.08
CA GLN A 48 -35.06 -11.30 21.08
C GLN A 48 -34.79 -12.70 20.50
N LEU A 49 -33.71 -12.94 19.75
CA LEU A 49 -33.34 -14.28 19.26
C LEU A 49 -31.82 -14.34 19.05
N LEU A 50 -31.18 -15.43 19.50
CA LEU A 50 -29.78 -15.77 19.22
C LEU A 50 -29.60 -16.04 17.72
N ALA A 51 -29.57 -14.99 16.90
CA ALA A 51 -29.15 -15.12 15.51
C ALA A 51 -27.68 -15.58 15.50
N PRO A 52 -27.32 -16.56 14.66
CA PRO A 52 -25.93 -16.96 14.52
C PRO A 52 -25.10 -15.78 14.02
N GLU A 53 -23.89 -15.64 14.56
CA GLU A 53 -22.90 -14.72 14.00
C GLU A 53 -22.66 -15.09 12.54
N VAL A 54 -22.86 -14.12 11.65
CA VAL A 54 -22.59 -14.23 10.24
C VAL A 54 -21.30 -13.48 9.95
N ARG A 55 -20.36 -14.18 9.31
CA ARG A 55 -19.14 -13.57 8.80
C ARG A 55 -19.09 -13.67 7.29
N VAL A 56 -18.84 -12.54 6.64
CA VAL A 56 -18.64 -12.46 5.20
C VAL A 56 -17.22 -11.95 4.98
N SER A 57 -16.43 -12.64 4.17
CA SER A 57 -15.05 -12.25 3.90
C SER A 57 -14.80 -12.13 2.41
N LEU A 58 -14.29 -10.97 2.01
CA LEU A 58 -14.16 -10.58 0.61
C LEU A 58 -12.72 -10.13 0.36
N ASN A 59 -12.14 -10.56 -0.76
CA ASN A 59 -10.89 -10.01 -1.24
C ASN A 59 -11.19 -8.84 -2.18
N VAL A 60 -10.92 -7.60 -1.75
CA VAL A 60 -11.30 -6.39 -2.52
C VAL A 60 -10.46 -6.22 -3.79
N LYS A 61 -9.27 -6.82 -3.84
CA LYS A 61 -8.36 -6.75 -4.99
C LYS A 61 -8.75 -7.73 -6.07
N ALA A 62 -8.97 -8.98 -5.69
CA ALA A 62 -9.38 -10.05 -6.61
C ALA A 62 -10.89 -10.02 -6.92
N LYS A 63 -11.67 -9.18 -6.21
CA LYS A 63 -13.14 -9.09 -6.32
C LYS A 63 -13.83 -10.45 -6.17
N GLU A 64 -13.39 -11.21 -5.18
CA GLU A 64 -13.90 -12.56 -4.91
C GLU A 64 -14.12 -12.80 -3.41
N ALA A 65 -14.72 -13.96 -3.09
CA ALA A 65 -14.85 -14.38 -1.70
C ALA A 65 -13.47 -14.82 -1.18
N ALA A 66 -13.06 -14.28 -0.04
CA ALA A 66 -11.79 -14.67 0.54
C ALA A 66 -11.86 -16.12 1.02
N LYS A 67 -10.80 -16.90 0.72
CA LYS A 67 -10.64 -18.26 1.26
C LYS A 67 -10.31 -18.18 2.74
N LEU A 68 -11.32 -18.27 3.59
CA LEU A 68 -11.12 -18.36 5.04
C LEU A 68 -11.19 -19.82 5.50
N HIS A 69 -10.53 -20.12 6.62
CA HIS A 69 -10.79 -21.30 7.43
C HIS A 69 -12.09 -21.15 8.26
N THR A 70 -13.16 -20.64 7.64
CA THR A 70 -14.45 -20.42 8.31
C THR A 70 -15.39 -21.61 8.17
N LYS A 71 -16.55 -21.53 8.83
CA LYS A 71 -17.64 -22.51 8.67
C LYS A 71 -18.14 -22.49 7.22
N SER A 72 -18.61 -23.62 6.72
CA SER A 72 -19.09 -23.77 5.33
C SER A 72 -20.23 -22.79 4.96
N VAL A 73 -21.05 -22.39 5.94
CA VAL A 73 -22.15 -21.44 5.74
C VAL A 73 -21.65 -20.02 5.43
N ASP A 74 -20.60 -19.56 6.12
CA ASP A 74 -19.98 -18.24 5.92
C ASP A 74 -19.34 -18.14 4.54
N GLU A 75 -18.72 -19.23 4.09
CA GLU A 75 -18.11 -19.31 2.76
C GLU A 75 -19.17 -19.26 1.65
N HIS A 76 -20.25 -20.02 1.78
CA HIS A 76 -21.34 -20.00 0.81
C HIS A 76 -21.96 -18.61 0.69
N LEU A 77 -22.25 -17.98 1.83
CA LEU A 77 -22.80 -16.63 1.86
C LEU A 77 -21.84 -15.60 1.24
N SER A 78 -20.55 -15.70 1.54
CA SER A 78 -19.54 -14.81 0.95
C SER A 78 -19.53 -14.90 -0.58
N ARG A 79 -19.58 -16.12 -1.14
CA ARG A 79 -19.66 -16.32 -2.59
C ARG A 79 -20.94 -15.78 -3.21
N GLN A 80 -22.07 -15.89 -2.51
CA GLN A 80 -23.33 -15.33 -3.01
C GLN A 80 -23.30 -13.81 -3.02
N ILE A 81 -22.79 -13.18 -1.95
CA ILE A 81 -22.65 -11.73 -1.88
C ILE A 81 -21.77 -11.21 -3.02
N VAL A 82 -20.64 -11.86 -3.29
CA VAL A 82 -19.73 -11.48 -4.40
C VAL A 82 -20.46 -11.36 -5.73
N ASN A 83 -21.38 -12.29 -6.03
CA ASN A 83 -22.13 -12.28 -7.30
C ASN A 83 -23.13 -11.13 -7.40
N ASP A 84 -23.56 -10.59 -6.26
CA ASP A 84 -24.55 -9.53 -6.18
C ASP A 84 -23.92 -8.13 -6.01
N LEU A 85 -22.61 -8.05 -5.73
CA LEU A 85 -21.89 -6.77 -5.61
C LEU A 85 -21.68 -6.12 -6.97
N THR A 86 -22.05 -4.85 -7.07
CA THR A 86 -21.79 -4.00 -8.23
C THR A 86 -20.35 -3.48 -8.23
N ASN A 87 -19.91 -2.89 -9.34
CA ASN A 87 -18.61 -2.22 -9.39
C ASN A 87 -18.49 -1.07 -8.38
N ASP A 88 -19.58 -0.34 -8.12
CA ASP A 88 -19.59 0.76 -7.15
C ASP A 88 -19.44 0.23 -5.72
N ASP A 89 -20.05 -0.93 -5.41
CA ASP A 89 -19.87 -1.58 -4.11
C ASP A 89 -18.41 -2.03 -3.91
N TRP A 90 -17.79 -2.62 -4.94
CA TRP A 90 -16.37 -2.98 -4.89
C TRP A 90 -15.46 -1.75 -4.72
N GLN A 91 -15.75 -0.64 -5.39
CA GLN A 91 -15.01 0.61 -5.21
C GLN A 91 -15.16 1.15 -3.79
N PHE A 92 -16.38 1.10 -3.23
CA PHE A 92 -16.64 1.48 -1.84
C PHE A 92 -15.83 0.61 -0.87
N LEU A 93 -15.87 -0.71 -1.02
CA LEU A 93 -15.13 -1.65 -0.16
C LEU A 93 -13.61 -1.45 -0.28
N ALA A 94 -13.08 -1.21 -1.49
CA ALA A 94 -11.67 -0.92 -1.71
C ALA A 94 -11.24 0.36 -1.00
N ARG A 95 -12.05 1.42 -1.08
CA ARG A 95 -11.79 2.68 -0.37
C ARG A 95 -11.83 2.50 1.15
N LEU A 96 -12.84 1.79 1.65
CA LEU A 96 -12.97 1.50 3.08
C LEU A 96 -11.78 0.68 3.61
N PHE A 97 -11.33 -0.30 2.82
CA PHE A 97 -10.13 -1.07 3.13
C PHE A 97 -8.89 -0.18 3.19
N LEU A 98 -8.67 0.65 2.17
CA LEU A 98 -7.52 1.54 2.09
C LEU A 98 -7.49 2.56 3.23
N ASP A 99 -8.62 3.20 3.53
CA ASP A 99 -8.74 4.18 4.61
C ASP A 99 -8.36 3.55 5.98
N LYS A 100 -8.83 2.33 6.25
CA LYS A 100 -8.46 1.59 7.48
C LYS A 100 -6.98 1.22 7.50
N LYS A 101 -6.43 0.79 6.36
CA LYS A 101 -5.02 0.39 6.26
C LYS A 101 -4.06 1.58 6.40
N ILE A 102 -4.39 2.74 5.84
CA ILE A 102 -3.67 4.00 6.06
C ILE A 102 -3.69 4.34 7.56
N ALA A 103 -4.86 4.30 8.20
CA ALA A 103 -4.97 4.59 9.63
C ALA A 103 -4.12 3.65 10.51
N TYR A 104 -4.07 2.35 10.18
CA TYR A 104 -3.19 1.40 10.87
C TYR A 104 -1.70 1.67 10.61
N THR A 105 -1.35 2.14 9.41
CA THR A 105 0.04 2.47 9.05
C THR A 105 0.50 3.74 9.77
N ASP A 106 -0.35 4.77 9.83
CA ASP A 106 -0.05 6.05 10.50
C ASP A 106 0.10 5.90 12.03
N GLN A 107 -0.59 4.92 12.62
CA GLN A 107 -0.55 4.64 14.06
C GLN A 107 0.50 3.60 14.46
N ALA A 108 1.13 2.94 13.48
CA ALA A 108 2.10 1.90 13.76
C ALA A 108 3.39 2.48 14.33
N ASP A 109 3.89 1.89 15.42
CA ASP A 109 5.28 2.07 15.81
C ASP A 109 6.14 1.28 14.83
N LEU A 110 6.69 1.99 13.84
CA LEU A 110 7.53 1.37 12.81
C LEU A 110 8.64 0.53 13.44
N GLY A 111 9.26 0.99 14.55
CA GLY A 111 10.34 0.29 15.26
C GLY A 111 9.97 -1.07 15.85
N SER A 112 8.67 -1.35 15.94
CA SER A 112 8.13 -2.62 16.44
C SER A 112 7.68 -3.57 15.33
N LEU A 113 7.69 -3.12 14.08
CA LEU A 113 7.25 -3.94 12.94
C LEU A 113 8.34 -4.92 12.52
N ASP A 114 7.95 -6.18 12.36
CA ASP A 114 8.81 -7.20 11.76
C ASP A 114 8.79 -7.04 10.23
N ILE A 115 9.60 -6.12 9.73
CA ILE A 115 9.70 -5.80 8.31
C ILE A 115 10.60 -6.84 7.63
N PRO A 116 10.06 -7.61 6.66
CA PRO A 116 10.88 -8.52 5.88
C PRO A 116 11.71 -7.72 4.86
N PHE A 117 12.97 -7.47 5.18
CA PHE A 117 13.94 -6.97 4.21
C PHE A 117 14.56 -8.15 3.46
N PRO A 118 14.63 -8.13 2.12
CA PRO A 118 15.36 -9.14 1.36
C PRO A 118 16.87 -8.91 1.47
N MET A 119 17.43 -9.17 2.66
CA MET A 119 18.80 -8.77 3.00
C MET A 119 19.85 -9.40 2.10
N ASP A 120 19.67 -10.66 1.72
CA ASP A 120 20.60 -11.36 0.84
C ASP A 120 20.69 -10.63 -0.53
N GLU A 121 19.56 -10.27 -1.11
CA GLU A 121 19.48 -9.53 -2.38
C GLU A 121 20.06 -8.11 -2.22
N ILE A 122 19.74 -7.43 -1.10
CA ILE A 122 20.24 -6.08 -0.81
C ILE A 122 21.76 -6.07 -0.66
N GLU A 123 22.35 -7.07 -0.01
CA GLU A 123 23.80 -7.15 0.18
C GLU A 123 24.55 -7.57 -1.09
N GLU A 124 23.98 -8.49 -1.88
CA GLU A 124 24.60 -8.98 -3.12
C GLU A 124 24.49 -7.98 -4.28
N GLU A 125 23.32 -7.34 -4.45
CA GLU A 125 23.05 -6.47 -5.59
C GLU A 125 23.02 -4.96 -5.24
N ALA A 126 23.33 -4.61 -3.97
CA ALA A 126 23.32 -3.23 -3.47
C ALA A 126 21.97 -2.52 -3.68
N LEU A 127 20.88 -3.22 -3.39
CA LEU A 127 19.53 -2.79 -3.75
C LEU A 127 19.03 -1.67 -2.84
N LEU A 128 18.32 -0.73 -3.44
CA LEU A 128 17.54 0.27 -2.72
C LEU A 128 16.13 -0.26 -2.51
N VAL A 129 15.55 0.05 -1.35
CA VAL A 129 14.21 -0.40 -1.01
C VAL A 129 13.25 0.79 -1.06
N SER A 130 12.15 0.61 -1.78
CA SER A 130 11.06 1.57 -1.84
C SER A 130 10.37 1.68 -0.47
N TYR A 131 10.09 2.91 -0.05
CA TYR A 131 9.32 3.15 1.17
C TYR A 131 7.95 2.48 1.12
N ASN A 132 7.26 2.65 -0.01
CA ASN A 132 5.97 2.04 -0.27
C ASN A 132 6.09 0.54 -0.58
N GLY A 133 7.29 0.03 -0.92
CA GLY A 133 7.56 -1.40 -0.97
C GLY A 133 7.55 -2.06 0.41
N ILE A 134 8.00 -1.34 1.44
CA ILE A 134 8.01 -1.80 2.83
C ILE A 134 6.67 -1.53 3.53
N LEU A 135 6.14 -0.31 3.37
CA LEU A 135 4.89 0.13 3.96
C LEU A 135 3.84 0.36 2.85
N PRO A 136 3.17 -0.71 2.38
CA PRO A 136 2.36 -0.70 1.16
C PRO A 136 1.13 0.21 1.20
N PHE A 137 0.73 0.66 2.38
CA PHE A 137 -0.44 1.53 2.55
C PHE A 137 -0.07 2.94 3.02
N THR A 138 1.21 3.30 2.96
CA THR A 138 1.63 4.69 3.13
C THR A 138 1.03 5.54 2.00
N PRO A 139 0.48 6.72 2.29
CA PRO A 139 0.04 7.65 1.26
C PRO A 139 1.11 7.90 0.20
N VAL A 140 0.73 7.74 -1.07
CA VAL A 140 1.59 8.02 -2.22
C VAL A 140 1.77 9.53 -2.36
N ILE A 141 3.00 9.97 -2.60
CA ILE A 141 3.27 11.37 -2.90
C ILE A 141 2.94 11.61 -4.37
N THR A 142 2.09 12.60 -4.65
CA THR A 142 1.70 12.94 -6.01
C THR A 142 1.97 14.41 -6.32
N LEU A 143 2.37 14.69 -7.56
CA LEU A 143 2.53 16.03 -8.10
C LEU A 143 1.63 16.23 -9.31
N ASP A 144 1.18 17.46 -9.53
CA ASP A 144 0.52 17.88 -10.76
C ASP A 144 1.34 19.01 -11.39
N ILE A 145 1.81 18.76 -12.62
CA ILE A 145 2.62 19.69 -13.40
C ILE A 145 1.95 19.81 -14.76
N ASP A 146 1.37 20.98 -15.03
CA ASP A 146 0.66 21.29 -16.29
C ASP A 146 -0.40 20.24 -16.68
N GLY A 147 -1.11 19.67 -15.69
CA GLY A 147 -2.14 18.65 -15.90
C GLY A 147 -1.61 17.22 -15.99
N LEU A 148 -0.29 17.03 -15.99
CA LEU A 148 0.34 15.73 -15.85
C LEU A 148 0.49 15.38 -14.37
N LYS A 149 -0.23 14.35 -13.94
CA LYS A 149 -0.08 13.79 -12.59
C LYS A 149 1.07 12.80 -12.54
N LEU A 150 1.97 13.01 -11.60
CA LEU A 150 3.10 12.13 -11.29
C LEU A 150 2.90 11.51 -9.91
N LYS A 151 3.26 10.24 -9.76
CA LYS A 151 3.55 9.62 -8.46
C LYS A 151 5.06 9.68 -8.22
N ILE A 152 5.44 9.80 -6.96
CA ILE A 152 6.83 9.75 -6.53
C ILE A 152 7.02 8.52 -5.67
N GLU A 153 8.01 7.71 -6.03
CA GLU A 153 8.51 6.60 -5.25
C GLU A 153 9.89 6.96 -4.72
N ASP A 154 10.08 6.85 -3.40
CA ASP A 154 11.32 7.12 -2.71
C ASP A 154 12.01 5.83 -2.29
N LEU A 155 13.27 5.67 -2.70
CA LEU A 155 14.07 4.49 -2.45
C LEU A 155 15.27 4.82 -1.55
N TYR A 156 15.49 3.92 -0.58
CA TYR A 156 16.44 4.10 0.50
C TYR A 156 17.45 2.98 0.56
N CYS A 157 18.66 3.33 0.98
CA CYS A 157 19.62 2.34 1.44
C CYS A 157 19.23 1.91 2.85
N VAL A 158 18.85 0.65 3.03
CA VAL A 158 18.49 0.10 4.36
C VAL A 158 19.64 -0.66 5.02
N ARG A 159 20.79 -0.66 4.36
CA ARG A 159 22.01 -1.31 4.79
C ARG A 159 22.49 -0.79 6.15
N LYS A 160 22.67 -1.72 7.10
CA LYS A 160 23.20 -1.41 8.43
C LYS A 160 24.46 -0.54 8.44
N GLY A 161 24.39 0.54 9.23
CA GLY A 161 25.50 1.47 9.44
C GLY A 161 25.84 2.33 8.22
N CYS A 162 25.01 2.35 7.16
CA CYS A 162 25.22 3.32 6.11
C CYS A 162 25.05 4.74 6.66
N THR A 163 26.01 5.61 6.36
CA THR A 163 25.86 7.05 6.54
C THR A 163 25.29 7.72 5.30
N CYS A 164 24.52 6.96 4.51
CA CYS A 164 23.87 7.40 3.29
C CYS A 164 23.01 8.62 3.60
N GLN A 165 23.01 9.62 2.73
CA GLN A 165 22.18 10.82 2.87
C GLN A 165 21.37 11.08 1.61
N GLU A 166 21.41 10.10 0.71
CA GLU A 166 20.84 10.14 -0.62
C GLU A 166 19.57 9.31 -0.64
N VAL A 167 18.56 9.86 -1.30
CA VAL A 167 17.28 9.22 -1.57
C VAL A 167 17.07 9.25 -3.06
N ASN A 168 16.72 8.11 -3.65
CA ASN A 168 16.40 8.06 -5.07
C ASN A 168 14.90 8.31 -5.21
N LEU A 169 14.54 9.31 -5.99
CA LEU A 169 13.15 9.70 -6.26
C LEU A 169 12.82 9.32 -7.69
N ILE A 170 11.89 8.39 -7.86
CA ILE A 170 11.36 7.97 -9.14
C ILE A 170 10.02 8.66 -9.37
N PHE A 171 9.96 9.44 -10.43
CA PHE A 171 8.75 10.13 -10.88
C PHE A 171 8.16 9.33 -12.05
N SER A 172 6.92 8.90 -11.92
CA SER A 172 6.21 8.20 -13.00
C SER A 172 4.80 8.78 -13.19
N PRO A 173 4.28 8.88 -14.43
CA PRO A 173 2.92 9.32 -14.68
C PRO A 173 1.89 8.44 -13.96
N VAL A 174 0.73 9.02 -13.64
CA VAL A 174 -0.41 8.27 -13.10
C VAL A 174 -1.60 8.45 -14.04
N ASN A 175 -2.09 7.34 -14.59
CA ASN A 175 -3.35 7.33 -15.30
C ASN A 175 -4.49 7.50 -14.28
N ASN A 176 -5.50 8.32 -14.58
CA ASN A 176 -6.55 8.72 -13.63
C ASN A 176 -7.27 7.54 -12.94
N ASP A 177 -7.23 6.33 -13.52
CA ASP A 177 -7.87 5.12 -12.98
C ASP A 177 -7.02 4.35 -11.94
N ASN A 178 -5.72 4.65 -11.79
CA ASN A 178 -4.76 3.83 -11.04
C ASN A 178 -4.29 4.39 -9.69
N ILE A 179 -4.94 5.44 -9.18
CA ILE A 179 -4.53 6.07 -7.90
C ILE A 179 -4.79 5.14 -6.71
N ILE A 180 -5.81 4.27 -6.81
CA ILE A 180 -6.32 3.50 -5.65
C ILE A 180 -5.42 2.29 -5.34
N LEU A 181 -4.70 1.74 -6.32
CA LEU A 181 -3.78 0.61 -6.17
C LEU A 181 -2.49 0.86 -6.97
N PRO A 182 -1.55 1.67 -6.44
CA PRO A 182 -0.40 2.22 -7.17
C PRO A 182 0.63 1.19 -7.66
N PHE A 183 0.45 -0.09 -7.30
CA PHE A 183 1.37 -1.20 -7.60
C PHE A 183 1.17 -1.84 -8.98
N MET A 184 0.21 -1.37 -9.79
CA MET A 184 -0.28 -2.12 -10.97
C MET A 184 -0.05 -1.48 -12.35
N SER A 185 0.77 -0.42 -12.47
CA SER A 185 1.04 0.20 -13.79
C SER A 185 2.46 -0.08 -14.29
N GLU A 186 2.57 -0.73 -15.46
CA GLU A 186 3.78 -0.79 -16.29
C GLU A 186 3.90 0.51 -17.10
N ASN A 187 4.35 1.58 -16.46
CA ASN A 187 4.67 2.80 -17.21
C ASN A 187 6.14 2.74 -17.63
N THR A 188 6.39 2.90 -18.93
CA THR A 188 7.75 2.96 -19.50
C THR A 188 8.36 4.35 -19.40
N GLU A 189 7.60 5.33 -18.90
CA GLU A 189 8.04 6.72 -18.75
C GLU A 189 8.37 7.04 -17.28
N GLU A 190 9.63 7.35 -17.00
CA GLU A 190 10.12 7.62 -15.65
C GLU A 190 11.21 8.71 -15.67
N MET A 191 11.36 9.40 -14.54
CA MET A 191 12.51 10.25 -14.26
C MET A 191 13.06 9.88 -12.89
N CYS A 192 14.38 9.71 -12.79
CA CYS A 192 15.08 9.38 -11.55
C CYS A 192 15.97 10.55 -11.11
N VAL A 193 15.78 10.99 -9.87
CA VAL A 193 16.58 12.04 -9.24
C VAL A 193 17.19 11.50 -7.96
N VAL A 194 18.48 11.74 -7.75
CA VAL A 194 19.14 11.49 -6.47
C VAL A 194 19.11 12.77 -5.65
N TYR A 195 18.42 12.74 -4.51
CA TYR A 195 18.31 13.87 -3.59
C TYR A 195 19.19 13.67 -2.36
N ASN A 196 20.11 14.59 -2.11
CA ASN A 196 20.98 14.61 -0.93
C ASN A 196 20.33 15.43 0.19
N THR A 197 19.78 14.75 1.18
CA THR A 197 19.09 15.34 2.34
C THR A 197 20.00 16.28 3.14
N LYS A 198 21.27 15.94 3.36
CA LYS A 198 22.17 16.80 4.16
C LYS A 198 22.54 18.09 3.44
N LYS A 199 22.81 18.03 2.15
CA LYS A 199 23.23 19.19 1.36
C LYS A 199 22.06 20.01 0.83
N ASN A 200 20.85 19.43 0.83
CA ASN A 200 19.69 19.98 0.15
C ASN A 200 19.97 20.24 -1.35
N GLU A 201 20.64 19.28 -1.98
CA GLU A 201 21.03 19.32 -3.39
C GLU A 201 20.49 18.06 -4.08
N TRP A 202 20.24 18.14 -5.39
CA TRP A 202 19.85 16.98 -6.18
C TRP A 202 20.61 16.91 -7.50
N THR A 203 20.69 15.70 -8.04
CA THR A 203 21.24 15.44 -9.37
C THR A 203 20.30 14.55 -10.14
N LEU A 204 20.15 14.83 -11.43
CA LEU A 204 19.46 13.94 -12.34
C LEU A 204 20.30 12.67 -12.54
N ASP A 205 19.70 11.51 -12.31
CA ASP A 205 20.32 10.22 -12.58
C ASP A 205 19.92 9.71 -13.97
N ASN A 206 18.61 9.67 -14.24
CA ASN A 206 18.10 9.17 -15.52
C ASN A 206 16.74 9.77 -15.92
N ILE A 207 16.44 9.76 -17.22
CA ILE A 207 15.13 10.09 -17.79
C ILE A 207 14.81 9.08 -18.88
N PHE A 208 13.70 8.38 -18.72
CA PHE A 208 13.14 7.45 -19.68
C PHE A 208 11.83 8.02 -20.20
N GLY A 209 11.81 8.56 -21.42
CA GLY A 209 10.57 9.00 -22.09
C GLY A 209 9.88 10.25 -21.53
N LEU A 210 10.05 10.57 -20.25
CA LEU A 210 9.37 11.68 -19.58
C LEU A 210 9.90 13.04 -20.07
N GLN A 211 9.07 13.79 -20.81
CA GLN A 211 9.41 15.11 -21.37
C GLN A 211 9.19 16.24 -20.35
N LEU A 212 9.77 16.13 -19.15
CA LEU A 212 9.70 17.16 -18.12
C LEU A 212 11.08 17.71 -17.80
N ASN A 213 11.15 19.01 -17.49
CA ASN A 213 12.37 19.61 -16.97
C ASN A 213 12.52 19.24 -15.48
N PRO A 214 13.62 18.54 -15.09
CA PRO A 214 13.82 18.12 -13.71
C PRO A 214 13.81 19.28 -12.70
N ASN A 215 14.26 20.47 -13.10
CA ASN A 215 14.25 21.64 -12.24
C ASN A 215 12.83 22.08 -11.89
N ASP A 216 11.90 22.02 -12.85
CA ASP A 216 10.51 22.40 -12.64
C ASP A 216 9.82 21.40 -11.72
N VAL A 217 10.11 20.09 -11.90
CA VAL A 217 9.60 19.03 -11.02
C VAL A 217 10.10 19.19 -9.59
N MET A 218 11.41 19.36 -9.39
CA MET A 218 11.99 19.49 -8.06
C MET A 218 11.59 20.79 -7.37
N SER A 219 11.45 21.89 -8.14
CA SER A 219 10.89 23.15 -7.63
C SER A 219 9.45 22.98 -7.18
N LYS A 220 8.60 22.31 -7.98
CA LYS A 220 7.21 22.01 -7.62
C LYS A 220 7.12 21.16 -6.35
N LEU A 221 7.94 20.12 -6.25
CA LEU A 221 8.01 19.26 -5.07
C LEU A 221 8.40 20.07 -3.82
N SER A 222 9.39 20.97 -3.94
CA SER A 222 9.88 21.80 -2.83
C SER A 222 8.83 22.79 -2.35
N ASN A 223 7.99 23.27 -3.26
CA ASN A 223 6.86 24.14 -2.93
C ASN A 223 5.68 23.38 -2.32
N LEU A 224 5.54 22.08 -2.61
CA LEU A 224 4.49 21.24 -2.05
C LEU A 224 4.81 20.84 -0.60
N MET A 225 6.07 20.57 -0.27
CA MET A 225 6.48 20.06 1.02
C MET A 225 7.94 20.38 1.38
N ASP A 226 8.26 20.32 2.68
CA ASP A 226 9.65 20.33 3.13
C ASP A 226 10.32 18.97 2.82
N ILE A 227 10.84 18.87 1.60
CA ILE A 227 11.54 17.70 1.06
C ILE A 227 12.61 17.19 2.02
N ASN A 228 13.41 18.10 2.59
CA ASN A 228 14.53 17.72 3.41
C ASN A 228 14.07 17.05 4.70
N SER A 229 13.19 17.72 5.45
CA SER A 229 12.67 17.17 6.71
C SER A 229 11.92 15.87 6.48
N PHE A 230 11.14 15.80 5.41
CA PHE A 230 10.32 14.63 5.09
C PHE A 230 11.16 13.40 4.73
N PHE A 231 12.04 13.49 3.74
CA PHE A 231 12.84 12.35 3.30
C PHE A 231 13.93 11.98 4.32
N SER A 232 14.43 12.93 5.11
CA SER A 232 15.33 12.65 6.25
C SER A 232 14.63 11.87 7.36
N LEU A 233 13.36 12.15 7.62
CA LEU A 233 12.58 11.40 8.61
C LEU A 233 12.39 9.95 8.17
N ARG A 234 11.90 9.73 6.93
CA ARG A 234 11.71 8.40 6.36
C ARG A 234 13.00 7.58 6.31
N HIS A 235 14.12 8.20 5.92
CA HIS A 235 15.41 7.53 5.92
C HIS A 235 15.83 7.06 7.33
N ARG A 236 15.65 7.89 8.36
CA ARG A 236 15.93 7.52 9.75
C ARG A 236 15.03 6.39 10.24
N GLN A 237 13.75 6.43 9.89
CA GLN A 237 12.79 5.40 10.28
C GLN A 237 13.20 4.00 9.82
N PHE A 238 13.85 3.86 8.66
CA PHE A 238 14.40 2.59 8.20
C PHE A 238 15.77 2.26 8.80
N ALA A 239 16.63 3.25 9.00
CA ALA A 239 17.92 3.04 9.65
C ALA A 239 17.79 2.47 11.08
N ASP A 240 16.72 2.83 11.79
CA ASP A 240 16.48 2.40 13.17
C ASP A 240 15.88 0.98 13.30
N GLN A 241 15.37 0.37 12.22
CA GLN A 241 14.77 -0.98 12.25
C GLN A 241 15.80 -2.10 12.41
N GLU A 242 17.04 -1.90 11.94
CA GLU A 242 18.06 -2.95 11.81
C GLU A 242 18.98 -3.11 13.04
N SER A 243 18.42 -3.11 14.25
CA SER A 243 19.18 -3.46 15.45
C SER A 243 19.65 -4.94 15.48
N ASN A 244 19.33 -5.76 14.46
CA ASN A 244 19.77 -7.15 14.26
C ASN A 244 21.21 -7.25 13.69
N PRO A 245 22.10 -8.18 14.11
CA PRO A 245 23.55 -7.94 14.24
C PRO A 245 24.48 -8.20 13.03
N TRP A 246 24.00 -8.35 11.79
CA TRP A 246 24.87 -8.73 10.66
C TRP A 246 25.54 -7.51 9.97
N ARG A 247 26.80 -7.64 9.52
CA ARG A 247 27.66 -6.53 9.00
C ARG A 247 28.42 -7.00 7.75
N ARG A 248 28.48 -6.22 6.64
CA ARG A 248 29.69 -6.03 5.78
C ARG A 248 29.56 -5.07 4.57
N HIS A 249 30.45 -4.07 4.51
CA HIS A 249 30.92 -3.07 3.49
C HIS A 249 30.11 -2.49 2.30
N CYS A 250 30.06 -1.14 2.22
CA CYS A 250 29.29 -0.30 1.27
C CYS A 250 30.17 0.23 0.15
N HIS A 251 29.80 -0.02 -1.11
CA HIS A 251 30.34 0.69 -2.28
C HIS A 251 29.21 1.34 -3.08
N ARG A 252 29.47 2.57 -3.56
CA ARG A 252 28.62 3.38 -4.45
C ARG A 252 28.05 2.52 -5.58
N TYR A 253 26.74 2.54 -5.83
CA TYR A 253 26.21 1.89 -7.03
C TYR A 253 24.88 2.45 -7.55
N ILE A 254 24.71 2.28 -8.87
CA ILE A 254 23.51 2.52 -9.68
C ILE A 254 22.65 1.26 -9.55
N GLY A 255 21.61 1.32 -8.73
CA GLY A 255 20.83 0.14 -8.34
C GLY A 255 19.94 -0.41 -9.47
N LYS A 256 19.91 -1.74 -9.61
CA LYS A 256 18.69 -2.42 -10.08
C LYS A 256 17.58 -2.12 -9.09
N ILE A 257 16.37 -1.87 -9.59
CA ILE A 257 15.22 -1.65 -8.73
C ILE A 257 14.54 -3.00 -8.48
N LEU A 258 14.38 -3.39 -7.21
CA LEU A 258 13.69 -4.60 -6.74
C LEU A 258 12.15 -4.53 -6.94
N LEU A 259 11.70 -3.83 -7.97
CA LEU A 259 10.27 -3.69 -8.25
C LEU A 259 9.69 -5.01 -8.77
N GLU A 260 10.45 -5.86 -9.47
CA GLU A 260 9.89 -7.09 -10.03
C GLU A 260 9.80 -8.26 -9.04
N GLU A 261 10.80 -8.48 -8.18
CA GLU A 261 10.84 -9.69 -7.33
C GLU A 261 10.04 -9.56 -6.01
N ILE A 262 10.00 -8.36 -5.39
CA ILE A 262 9.07 -8.09 -4.27
C ILE A 262 7.61 -8.07 -4.76
N ARG A 263 7.35 -7.57 -5.98
CA ARG A 263 6.04 -7.75 -6.59
C ARG A 263 5.75 -9.25 -6.67
N LEU A 264 6.54 -10.04 -7.40
CA LEU A 264 6.23 -11.45 -7.65
C LEU A 264 6.09 -12.32 -6.38
N SER A 265 6.80 -12.01 -5.29
CA SER A 265 6.65 -12.72 -4.00
C SER A 265 5.40 -12.30 -3.20
N LEU A 266 4.93 -11.06 -3.33
CA LEU A 266 3.63 -10.59 -2.81
C LEU A 266 2.43 -11.00 -3.70
N PHE A 267 2.68 -11.65 -4.85
CA PHE A 267 1.68 -12.07 -5.84
C PHE A 267 1.68 -13.59 -6.13
N ARG A 268 2.29 -14.43 -5.27
CA ARG A 268 2.12 -15.89 -5.29
C ARG A 268 1.14 -16.37 -4.22
#